data_AF-A0A365TE39-F1
#
_entry.id   AF-A0A365TE39-F1
#
_cell.length_a   1.000
_cell.length_b   1.000
_cell.length_c   1.000
_cell.angle_alpha   90.00
_cell.angle_beta   90.00
_cell.angle_gamma   90.00
#
_symmetry.space_group_name_H-M   'P 1'
#
loop_
_entity.id
_entity.type
_entity.pdbx_description
1 polymer ?
#
loop_
_entity_poly.entity_id
_entity_poly.type
_entity_poly.pdbx_seq_one_letter_code
_entity_poly.pdbx_strand_id
1 'polypeptide(L)'
;MPLLGELTPIVGTYLLLAGFLTLTGHIAARNVLGDVPFTRALAVGPALAILPFLLQRYFPPLVVFIAVALDATVFHLVYRLKWRTAGFVTFIHVTVTVLAGIVIGGILYLASTAPT
;
A
#
# COMPACT_ATOMS: atom_id res chain seq x y z
N MET A 1 -24.15 20.88 2.07
CA MET A 1 -23.91 19.70 2.93
C MET A 1 -23.93 18.33 2.23
N PRO A 2 -24.56 18.09 1.04
CA PRO A 2 -24.56 16.73 0.45
C PRO A 2 -23.17 16.30 -0.08
N LEU A 3 -22.38 17.24 -0.63
CA LEU A 3 -21.04 16.95 -1.18
C LEU A 3 -20.06 16.36 -0.16
N LEU A 4 -20.10 16.79 1.11
CA LEU A 4 -19.20 16.28 2.16
C LEU A 4 -19.59 14.86 2.60
N GLY A 5 -20.89 14.55 2.63
CA GLY A 5 -21.38 13.20 2.93
C GLY A 5 -20.96 12.16 1.88
N GLU A 6 -20.98 12.54 0.61
CA GLU A 6 -20.60 11.66 -0.51
C GLU A 6 -19.08 11.42 -0.62
N LEU A 7 -18.25 12.40 -0.26
CA LEU A 7 -16.79 12.28 -0.34
C LEU A 7 -16.19 11.52 0.85
N THR A 8 -16.89 11.45 1.98
CA THR A 8 -16.38 10.84 3.22
C THR A 8 -15.94 9.37 3.04
N PRO A 9 -16.72 8.48 2.38
CA PRO A 9 -16.30 7.10 2.15
C PRO A 9 -15.08 6.99 1.21
N ILE A 10 -14.98 7.86 0.21
CA ILE A 10 -13.87 7.88 -0.76
C ILE A 10 -12.59 8.28 -0.03
N VAL A 11 -12.62 9.39 0.70
CA VAL A 11 -11.47 9.88 1.48
C VAL A 11 -11.07 8.89 2.55
N GLY A 12 -12.04 8.31 3.27
CA GLY A 12 -11.78 7.29 4.29
C GLY A 12 -11.09 6.06 3.71
N THR A 13 -11.59 5.54 2.58
CA THR A 13 -10.99 4.38 1.89
C THR A 13 -9.57 4.70 1.40
N TYR A 14 -9.38 5.87 0.79
CA TYR A 14 -8.06 6.30 0.34
C TYR A 14 -7.07 6.42 1.50
N LEU A 15 -7.44 7.08 2.59
CA LEU A 15 -6.57 7.29 3.75
C LEU A 15 -6.25 5.97 4.46
N LEU A 16 -7.22 5.06 4.60
CA LEU A 16 -6.99 3.74 5.17
C LEU A 16 -6.02 2.92 4.30
N LEU A 17 -6.22 2.90 2.99
CA LEU A 17 -5.32 2.21 2.06
C LEU A 17 -3.92 2.84 2.08
N ALA A 18 -3.83 4.18 2.06
CA ALA A 18 -2.56 4.90 2.13
C ALA A 18 -1.83 4.63 3.44
N GLY A 19 -2.54 4.61 4.57
CA GLY A 19 -1.98 4.28 5.87
C GLY A 19 -1.47 2.84 5.93
N PHE A 20 -2.28 1.89 5.45
CA PHE A 20 -1.90 0.48 5.35
C PHE A 20 -0.64 0.28 4.52
N LEU A 21 -0.60 0.83 3.30
CA LEU A 21 0.55 0.75 2.39
C LEU A 21 1.79 1.48 2.91
N THR A 22 1.61 2.58 3.65
CA THR A 22 2.71 3.26 4.34
C THR A 22 3.34 2.35 5.40
N LEU A 23 2.50 1.72 6.23
CA LEU A 23 2.95 0.85 7.31
C LEU A 23 3.69 -0.36 6.76
N THR A 24 3.11 -1.07 5.79
CA THR A 24 3.72 -2.24 5.16
C THR A 24 4.99 -1.85 4.39
N GLY A 25 5.00 -0.68 3.74
CA GLY A 25 6.18 -0.13 3.07
C GLY A 25 7.31 0.18 4.04
N HIS A 26 7.02 0.74 5.21
CA HIS A 26 8.02 0.96 6.26
C HIS A 26 8.61 -0.35 6.78
N ILE A 27 7.76 -1.36 7.04
CA ILE A 27 8.19 -2.68 7.50
C ILE A 27 9.11 -3.33 6.46
N ALA A 28 8.75 -3.27 5.18
CA ALA A 28 9.56 -3.81 4.09
C ALA A 28 10.91 -3.09 3.96
N ALA A 29 10.90 -1.75 4.01
CA ALA A 29 12.12 -0.96 3.96
C ALA A 29 13.04 -1.28 5.16
N ARG A 30 12.50 -1.41 6.38
CA ARG A 30 13.28 -1.81 7.55
C ARG A 30 13.85 -3.22 7.44
N ASN A 31 13.07 -4.16 6.90
CA ASN A 31 13.51 -5.54 6.73
C ASN A 31 14.70 -5.68 5.78
N VAL A 32 14.76 -4.86 4.73
CA VAL A 32 15.82 -4.92 3.71
C VAL A 32 16.99 -3.97 4.02
N LEU A 33 16.71 -2.77 4.50
CA LEU A 33 17.68 -1.68 4.61
C LEU A 33 18.20 -1.47 6.05
N GLY A 34 17.62 -2.15 7.04
CA GLY A 34 17.93 -1.92 8.45
C GLY A 34 17.21 -0.68 8.99
N ASP A 35 17.89 0.12 9.80
CA ASP A 35 17.24 1.27 10.43
C ASP A 35 16.98 2.40 9.44
N VAL A 36 15.71 2.66 9.14
CA VAL A 36 15.26 3.73 8.25
C VAL A 36 14.18 4.56 8.94
N PRO A 37 14.13 5.89 8.69
CA PRO A 37 13.12 6.75 9.29
C PRO A 37 11.73 6.47 8.72
N PHE A 38 10.71 6.46 9.59
CA PHE A 38 9.32 6.29 9.20
C PHE A 38 8.82 7.37 8.23
N THR A 39 9.34 8.59 8.34
CA THR A 39 8.95 9.73 7.50
C THR A 39 9.17 9.50 6.01
N ARG A 40 10.13 8.65 5.62
CA ARG A 40 10.31 8.28 4.20
C ARG A 40 9.14 7.43 3.69
N ALA A 41 8.62 6.52 4.50
CA ALA A 41 7.53 5.64 4.10
C ALA A 41 6.21 6.40 3.86
N LEU A 42 6.03 7.58 4.47
CA LEU A 42 4.84 8.43 4.28
C LEU A 42 4.60 8.84 2.83
N ALA A 43 5.62 8.82 1.97
CA ALA A 43 5.47 9.08 0.53
C ALA A 43 5.02 7.83 -0.26
N VAL A 44 5.23 6.63 0.27
CA VAL A 44 4.93 5.35 -0.41
C VAL A 44 3.43 5.11 -0.45
N GLY A 45 2.78 5.07 0.72
CA GLY A 45 1.38 4.68 0.78
C GLY A 45 0.42 5.57 -0.03
N PRO A 46 0.43 6.90 0.13
CA PRO A 46 -0.41 7.81 -0.66
C PRO A 46 -0.21 7.69 -2.17
N ALA A 47 1.04 7.54 -2.62
CA ALA A 47 1.35 7.42 -4.05
C ALA A 47 0.74 6.17 -4.68
N LEU A 48 0.69 5.06 -3.93
CA LEU A 48 0.16 3.80 -4.41
C LEU A 48 -1.37 3.70 -4.21
N ALA A 49 -1.89 4.27 -3.13
CA ALA A 49 -3.31 4.22 -2.79
C ALA A 49 -4.24 4.91 -3.80
N ILE A 50 -3.70 5.82 -4.64
CA ILE A 50 -4.50 6.49 -5.67
C ILE A 50 -4.81 5.59 -6.87
N LEU A 51 -4.00 4.55 -7.11
CA LEU A 51 -4.07 3.74 -8.33
C LEU A 51 -5.42 3.02 -8.52
N PRO A 52 -6.03 2.38 -7.50
CA PRO A 52 -7.34 1.74 -7.67
C PRO A 52 -8.42 2.73 -8.15
N PHE A 53 -8.38 3.97 -7.66
CA PHE A 53 -9.34 5.01 -8.05
C PHE A 53 -9.14 5.48 -9.49
N LEU A 54 -7.89 5.62 -9.93
CA LEU A 54 -7.57 6.07 -11.29
C LEU A 54 -7.73 4.97 -12.34
N LEU A 55 -7.46 3.72 -11.95
CA LEU A 55 -7.25 2.62 -12.88
C LEU A 55 -8.33 1.54 -12.83
N GLN A 56 -9.41 1.72 -12.06
CA GLN A 56 -10.50 0.73 -11.92
C GLN A 56 -11.09 0.22 -13.24
N ARG A 57 -11.03 1.01 -14.31
CA ARG A 57 -11.60 0.68 -15.64
C ARG A 57 -10.68 -0.15 -16.54
N TYR A 58 -9.42 -0.35 -16.16
CA TYR A 58 -8.44 -1.05 -16.98
C TYR A 58 -8.32 -2.52 -16.60
N PHE A 59 -7.74 -3.32 -17.49
CA PHE A 59 -7.53 -4.75 -17.29
C PHE A 59 -6.62 -5.03 -16.07
N PRO A 60 -6.99 -5.92 -15.13
CA PRO A 60 -6.31 -6.02 -13.84
C PRO A 60 -4.81 -6.32 -13.88
N PRO A 61 -4.30 -7.24 -14.73
CA PRO A 61 -2.86 -7.45 -14.87
C PRO A 61 -2.06 -6.20 -15.26
N LEU A 62 -2.62 -5.32 -16.09
CA LEU A 62 -1.98 -4.05 -16.43
C LEU A 62 -1.88 -3.13 -15.21
N VAL A 63 -2.95 -3.07 -14.40
CA VAL A 63 -2.99 -2.27 -13.17
C VAL A 63 -1.95 -2.77 -12.17
N VAL A 64 -1.82 -4.10 -12.01
CA VAL A 64 -0.78 -4.70 -11.15
C VAL A 64 0.62 -4.35 -11.64
N PHE A 65 0.87 -4.44 -12.95
CA PHE A 65 2.17 -4.06 -13.52
C PHE A 65 2.51 -2.58 -13.24
N ILE A 66 1.55 -1.68 -13.45
CA ILE A 66 1.70 -0.25 -13.16
C ILE A 66 1.97 -0.02 -11.67
N ALA A 67 1.23 -0.71 -10.79
CA ALA A 67 1.40 -0.60 -9.34
C ALA A 67 2.80 -1.05 -8.88
N VAL A 68 3.28 -2.18 -9.38
CA VAL A 68 4.63 -2.68 -9.05
C VAL A 68 5.72 -1.75 -9.59
N ALA A 69 5.55 -1.25 -10.81
CA ALA A 69 6.50 -0.29 -11.40
C ALA A 69 6.53 1.03 -10.62
N LEU A 70 5.37 1.54 -10.21
CA LEU A 70 5.27 2.74 -9.37
C LEU A 70 5.91 2.50 -8.01
N ASP A 71 5.62 1.37 -7.35
CA ASP A 71 6.18 1.04 -6.04
C ASP A 71 7.72 1.01 -6.07
N ALA A 72 8.29 0.31 -7.05
CA ALA A 72 9.75 0.26 -7.23
C ALA A 72 10.34 1.66 -7.51
N THR A 73 9.63 2.48 -8.30
CA THR A 73 10.05 3.85 -8.59
C THR A 73 10.01 4.73 -7.34
N VAL A 74 8.96 4.64 -6.54
CA VAL A 74 8.83 5.42 -5.30
C VAL A 74 9.94 5.03 -4.32
N PHE A 75 10.20 3.73 -4.12
CA PHE A 75 11.33 3.31 -3.28
C PHE A 75 12.69 3.76 -3.84
N HIS A 76 12.89 3.66 -5.15
CA HIS A 76 14.11 4.15 -5.81
C HIS A 76 14.36 5.63 -5.48
N LEU A 77 13.34 6.47 -5.64
CA LEU A 77 13.44 7.91 -5.46
C LEU A 77 13.53 8.33 -3.98
N VAL A 78 12.62 7.83 -3.14
CA VAL A 78 12.49 8.25 -1.74
C VAL A 78 13.66 7.76 -0.88
N TYR A 79 14.12 6.52 -1.12
CA TYR A 79 15.21 5.92 -0.36
C TYR A 79 16.56 6.03 -1.09
N ARG A 80 16.60 6.63 -2.28
CA ARG A 80 17.80 6.82 -3.12
C ARG A 80 18.54 5.51 -3.39
N LEU A 81 17.78 4.46 -3.68
CA LEU A 81 18.30 3.10 -3.85
C LEU A 81 18.76 2.85 -5.28
N LYS A 82 19.62 1.86 -5.52
CA LYS A 82 19.78 1.31 -6.88
C LYS A 82 18.52 0.54 -7.27
N TRP A 83 18.17 0.50 -8.57
CA TRP A 83 16.98 -0.21 -9.06
C TRP A 83 16.89 -1.67 -8.60
N ARG A 84 18.02 -2.37 -8.54
CA ARG A 84 18.09 -3.75 -8.02
C ARG A 84 17.62 -3.85 -6.56
N THR A 85 18.05 -2.92 -5.71
CA THR A 85 17.66 -2.88 -4.29
C THR A 85 16.21 -2.40 -4.14
N ALA A 86 15.79 -1.40 -4.92
CA ALA A 86 14.41 -0.93 -4.93
C ALA A 86 13.43 -2.05 -5.32
N GLY A 87 13.76 -2.82 -6.36
CA GLY A 87 12.97 -3.99 -6.77
C GLY A 87 12.89 -5.05 -5.67
N PHE A 88 13.98 -5.28 -4.92
CA PHE A 88 13.96 -6.20 -3.79
C PHE A 88 13.08 -5.68 -2.62
N VAL A 89 13.16 -4.39 -2.30
CA VAL A 89 12.27 -3.76 -1.31
C VAL A 89 10.81 -3.86 -1.74
N THR A 90 10.49 -3.59 -3.00
CA THR A 90 9.13 -3.74 -3.56
C THR A 90 8.62 -5.17 -3.49
N PHE A 91 9.46 -6.16 -3.79
CA PHE A 91 9.08 -7.57 -3.63
C PHE A 91 8.71 -7.90 -2.17
N ILE A 92 9.52 -7.43 -1.21
CA ILE A 92 9.21 -7.60 0.21
C ILE A 92 7.95 -6.80 0.60
N HIS A 93 7.77 -5.59 0.06
CA HIS A 93 6.58 -4.78 0.31
C HIS A 93 5.32 -5.50 -0.13
N VAL A 94 5.27 -6.00 -1.37
CA VAL A 94 4.14 -6.79 -1.88
C VAL A 94 3.88 -8.01 -0.98
N THR A 95 4.93 -8.73 -0.59
CA THR A 95 4.81 -9.91 0.28
C THR A 95 4.19 -9.55 1.63
N VAL A 96 4.74 -8.53 2.31
CA VAL A 96 4.25 -8.05 3.60
C VAL A 96 2.80 -7.55 3.49
N THR A 97 2.48 -6.80 2.44
CA THR A 97 1.14 -6.28 2.17
C THR A 97 0.12 -7.40 1.98
N VAL A 98 0.46 -8.43 1.21
CA VAL A 98 -0.40 -9.61 1.01
C VAL A 98 -0.61 -10.37 2.32
N LEU A 99 0.47 -10.67 3.06
CA LEU A 99 0.38 -11.38 4.34
C LEU A 99 -0.44 -10.61 5.37
N ALA A 100 -0.19 -9.30 5.51
CA ALA A 100 -0.96 -8.45 6.40
C ALA A 100 -2.44 -8.40 6.00
N GLY A 101 -2.73 -8.30 4.69
CA GLY A 101 -4.09 -8.33 4.17
C GLY A 101 -4.81 -9.65 4.47
N ILE A 102 -4.13 -10.79 4.32
CA ILE A 102 -4.68 -12.11 4.66
C ILE A 102 -5.00 -12.19 6.16
N VAL A 103 -4.07 -11.76 7.02
CA VAL A 103 -4.26 -11.79 8.48
C VAL A 103 -5.44 -10.91 8.90
N ILE A 104 -5.46 -9.65 8.45
CA ILE A 104 -6.53 -8.70 8.77
C ILE A 104 -7.87 -9.21 8.23
N GLY A 105 -7.90 -9.64 6.97
CA GLY A 105 -9.11 -10.19 6.34
C GLY A 105 -9.63 -11.43 7.07
N GLY A 106 -8.74 -12.33 7.48
CA GLY A 106 -9.08 -13.52 8.27
C GLY A 106 -9.67 -13.15 9.64
N ILE A 107 -9.07 -12.18 10.35
CA ILE A 107 -9.59 -11.69 11.64
C ILE A 107 -10.99 -11.08 11.46
N LEU A 108 -11.17 -10.23 10.45
CA LEU A 108 -12.46 -9.59 10.16
C LEU A 108 -13.52 -10.63 9.79
N TYR A 109 -13.14 -11.63 8.99
CA TYR A 109 -14.03 -12.74 8.63
C TYR A 109 -14.47 -13.52 9.87
N LEU A 110 -13.54 -13.92 10.74
CA LEU A 110 -13.86 -14.62 11.98
C LEU A 110 -14.79 -13.79 12.87
N ALA A 111 -14.49 -12.49 13.04
CA ALA A 111 -15.33 -11.58 13.82
C ALA A 111 -16.74 -11.45 13.25
N SER A 112 -16.90 -11.45 11.92
CA SER A 112 -18.21 -11.38 11.26
C SER A 112 -19.09 -12.63 11.47
N THR A 113 -18.47 -13.75 11.84
CA THR A 113 -19.15 -15.02 12.12
C THR A 113 -19.36 -15.27 13.62
N ALA A 114 -18.99 -14.32 14.49
CA ALA A 114 -19.15 -14.46 15.92
C ALA A 114 -20.65 -14.48 16.30
N PRO A 115 -21.07 -15.34 17.24
CA PRO A 115 -22.43 -15.29 17.78
C PRO A 115 -22.69 -13.94 18.44
N THR A 116 -23.84 -13.33 18.14
CA THR A 116 -24.33 -12.10 18.79
C THR A 116 -25.05 -12.38 20.09
#